data_AF-A0AAD7EDU7-F1
#
_entry.id   AF-A0AAD7EDU7-F1
#
_cell.length_a   1.000
_cell.length_b   1.000
_cell.length_c   1.000
_cell.angle_alpha   90.00
_cell.angle_beta   90.00
_cell.angle_gamma   90.00
#
_symmetry.space_group_name_H-M   'P 1'
#
loop_
_entity.id
_entity.type
_entity.pdbx_description
1 polymer ?
#
loop_
_entity_poly.entity_id
_entity_poly.type
_entity_poly.pdbx_seq_one_letter_code
_entity_poly.pdbx_strand_id
1 'polypeptide(L)'
;MPLPRILALYPALTTVAFNADWLLIRTDDEDIEPPLAYERLTNVGLRGLVYAFGVGFAAAHMQGDPFPMFLVTSANDRMLAALYACKHFPALRRVCVLSHSLLEEFDRADGPAEEGMARWERWWEACNRAGGEA
;
A
#
# COMPACT_ATOMS: atom_id res chain seq x y z
N MET A 1 1.80 13.03 -8.73
CA MET A 1 0.46 13.65 -8.83
C MET A 1 -0.36 13.17 -7.65
N PRO A 2 -0.99 14.05 -6.85
CA PRO A 2 -1.72 13.65 -5.65
C PRO A 2 -3.00 12.87 -6.00
N LEU A 3 -3.34 11.86 -5.20
CA LEU A 3 -4.48 10.97 -5.45
C LEU A 3 -5.81 11.73 -5.64
N PRO A 4 -6.16 12.75 -4.84
CA PRO A 4 -7.41 13.51 -5.04
C PRO A 4 -7.56 14.07 -6.46
N ARG A 5 -6.47 14.54 -7.07
CA ARG A 5 -6.49 15.05 -8.44
C ARG A 5 -6.74 13.95 -9.47
N ILE A 6 -6.22 12.74 -9.25
CA ILE A 6 -6.48 11.58 -10.12
C ILE A 6 -7.96 11.21 -10.03
N LEU A 7 -8.47 11.10 -8.81
CA LEU A 7 -9.87 10.73 -8.56
C LEU A 7 -10.86 11.75 -9.14
N ALA A 8 -10.52 13.04 -9.09
CA ALA A 8 -11.30 14.11 -9.72
C ALA A 8 -11.30 14.02 -11.25
N LEU A 9 -10.17 13.67 -11.87
CA LEU A 9 -10.07 13.51 -13.33
C LEU A 9 -10.75 12.24 -13.83
N TYR A 10 -10.82 11.21 -12.99
CA TYR A 10 -11.34 9.88 -13.35
C TYR A 10 -12.41 9.42 -12.35
N PRO A 11 -13.63 9.97 -12.39
CA PRO A 11 -14.69 9.69 -11.40
C PRO A 11 -15.32 8.28 -11.52
N ALA A 12 -14.96 7.51 -12.54
CA ALA A 12 -15.38 6.12 -12.70
C ALA A 12 -14.31 5.10 -12.24
N LEU A 13 -13.19 5.58 -11.68
CA LEU A 13 -12.06 4.74 -11.31
C LEU A 13 -12.41 3.90 -10.09
N THR A 14 -12.32 2.58 -10.22
CA THR A 14 -12.62 1.64 -9.12
C THR A 14 -11.37 1.00 -8.53
N THR A 15 -10.24 1.06 -9.24
CA THR A 15 -8.99 0.41 -8.86
C THR A 15 -7.79 1.31 -9.13
N VAL A 16 -6.87 1.42 -8.17
CA VAL A 16 -5.61 2.16 -8.32
C VAL A 16 -4.46 1.32 -7.78
N ALA A 17 -3.32 1.27 -8.47
CA ALA A 17 -2.11 0.58 -7.98
C ALA A 17 -0.86 1.44 -8.23
N PHE A 18 -0.24 1.99 -7.17
CA PHE A 18 0.95 2.86 -7.29
C PHE A 18 1.84 2.77 -6.05
N ASN A 19 3.11 3.20 -6.18
CA ASN A 19 4.16 2.96 -5.17
C ASN A 19 4.80 4.20 -4.52
N ALA A 20 4.15 5.37 -4.55
CA ALA A 20 4.81 6.57 -4.03
C ALA A 20 3.82 7.55 -3.42
N ASP A 21 4.03 7.81 -2.13
CA ASP A 21 3.51 8.93 -1.33
C ASP A 21 2.17 9.47 -1.80
N TRP A 22 1.11 8.69 -1.55
CA TRP A 22 -0.19 9.34 -1.40
C TRP A 22 -0.11 10.18 -0.14
N LEU A 23 0.16 11.46 -0.34
CA LEU A 23 -0.33 12.48 0.57
C LEU A 23 -1.86 12.42 0.44
N LEU A 24 -2.47 11.42 1.08
CA LEU A 24 -3.91 11.28 1.23
C LEU A 24 -4.48 12.53 1.91
N ILE A 25 -3.62 13.20 2.68
CA ILE A 25 -3.82 14.50 3.28
C ILE A 25 -2.47 15.22 3.11
N ARG A 26 -2.42 16.37 2.44
CA ARG A 26 -1.30 17.30 2.65
C ARG A 26 -1.57 17.90 4.03
N THR A 27 -0.78 17.52 5.03
CA THR A 27 -0.91 17.99 6.42
C THR A 27 -0.66 19.49 6.58
N ASP A 28 -0.27 20.17 5.50
CA ASP A 28 0.31 21.52 5.52
C ASP A 28 -0.39 22.48 4.54
N ASP A 29 -1.43 22.03 3.82
CA ASP A 29 -2.34 22.92 3.09
C ASP A 29 -3.68 22.99 3.83
N GLU A 30 -3.89 24.06 4.61
CA GLU A 30 -5.17 24.33 5.30
C GLU A 30 -6.34 24.58 4.32
N ASP A 31 -6.06 24.71 3.01
CA ASP A 31 -7.03 25.06 1.96
C ASP A 31 -7.53 23.87 1.12
N ILE A 32 -7.01 22.65 1.32
CA ILE A 32 -7.54 21.48 0.61
C ILE A 32 -8.68 20.91 1.45
N GLU A 33 -9.92 21.26 1.09
CA GLU A 33 -11.11 20.57 1.56
C GLU A 33 -10.84 19.05 1.55
N PRO A 34 -11.05 18.34 2.67
CA PRO A 34 -10.75 16.93 2.73
C PRO A 34 -11.52 16.28 1.58
N PRO A 35 -10.86 15.52 0.70
CA PRO A 35 -11.47 15.07 -0.54
C PRO A 35 -12.78 14.37 -0.17
N LEU A 36 -13.89 14.88 -0.71
CA LEU A 36 -15.21 14.26 -0.58
C LEU A 36 -15.03 12.74 -0.68
N ALA A 37 -15.56 12.02 0.30
CA ALA A 37 -15.41 10.57 0.37
C ALA A 37 -15.60 9.96 -1.02
N TYR A 38 -14.58 9.29 -1.54
CA TYR A 38 -14.62 8.75 -2.88
C TYR A 38 -15.31 7.38 -2.83
N GLU A 39 -16.60 7.39 -3.17
CA GLU A 39 -17.51 6.27 -2.97
C GLU A 39 -17.30 5.08 -3.94
N ARG A 40 -16.41 5.20 -4.92
CA ARG A 40 -16.28 4.21 -6.00
C ARG A 40 -14.97 3.44 -6.01
N LEU A 41 -13.98 3.87 -5.23
CA LEU A 41 -12.71 3.18 -5.15
C LEU A 41 -12.89 1.93 -4.29
N THR A 42 -12.79 0.76 -4.93
CA THR A 42 -13.00 -0.53 -4.28
C THR A 42 -11.70 -1.29 -4.05
N ASN A 43 -10.69 -1.05 -4.88
CA ASN A 43 -9.42 -1.78 -4.84
C ASN A 43 -8.21 -0.85 -4.83
N VAL A 44 -7.25 -1.12 -3.94
CA VAL A 44 -5.94 -0.46 -3.94
C VAL A 44 -4.83 -1.50 -4.05
N GLY A 45 -3.96 -1.35 -5.04
CA GLY A 45 -2.79 -2.19 -5.23
C GLY A 45 -1.52 -1.57 -4.63
N LEU A 46 -0.78 -2.37 -3.86
CA LEU A 46 0.55 -2.00 -3.39
C LEU A 46 1.63 -2.44 -4.40
N ARG A 47 2.75 -1.73 -4.45
CA ARG A 47 3.86 -2.04 -5.39
C ARG A 47 5.18 -2.24 -4.64
N GLY A 48 6.17 -2.79 -5.34
CA GLY A 48 7.52 -3.00 -4.79
C GLY A 48 7.55 -3.94 -3.58
N LEU A 49 6.55 -4.80 -3.44
CA LEU A 49 6.36 -5.67 -2.28
C LEU A 49 7.47 -6.71 -2.14
N VAL A 50 8.20 -7.00 -3.22
CA VAL A 50 9.42 -7.81 -3.18
C VAL A 50 10.46 -7.20 -2.24
N TYR A 51 10.59 -5.86 -2.24
CA TYR A 51 11.41 -5.12 -1.28
C TYR A 51 10.81 -5.07 0.12
N ALA A 52 9.49 -4.88 0.22
CA ALA A 52 8.83 -4.86 1.51
C ALA A 52 9.00 -6.22 2.23
N PHE A 53 8.65 -7.33 1.58
CA PHE A 53 8.69 -8.66 2.19
C PHE A 53 10.09 -9.31 2.21
N GLY A 54 11.10 -8.62 1.68
CA GLY A 54 12.50 -9.03 1.81
C GLY A 54 12.82 -10.36 1.12
N VAL A 55 12.22 -10.61 -0.05
CA VAL A 55 12.43 -11.86 -0.80
C VAL A 55 13.11 -11.62 -2.15
N GLY A 56 13.72 -12.66 -2.72
CA GLY A 56 14.32 -12.62 -4.06
C GLY A 56 15.47 -11.62 -4.24
N PHE A 57 15.51 -10.97 -5.41
CA PHE A 57 16.56 -10.01 -5.78
C PHE A 57 16.69 -8.84 -4.78
N ALA A 58 15.61 -8.48 -4.10
CA ALA A 58 15.61 -7.45 -3.06
C ALA A 58 16.39 -7.89 -1.81
N ALA A 59 16.27 -9.15 -1.40
CA ALA A 59 17.06 -9.73 -0.31
C ALA A 59 18.56 -9.74 -0.66
N ALA A 60 18.90 -10.03 -1.91
CA ALA A 60 20.29 -10.01 -2.38
C ALA A 60 20.91 -8.60 -2.42
N HIS A 61 20.10 -7.56 -2.70
CA HIS A 61 20.54 -6.16 -2.71
C HIS A 61 20.60 -5.50 -1.33
N MET A 62 20.10 -6.16 -0.27
CA MET A 62 20.18 -5.68 1.12
C MET A 62 21.60 -5.38 1.57
N GLN A 63 22.60 -6.04 1.00
CA GLN A 63 24.00 -5.90 1.40
C GLN A 63 24.69 -4.65 0.82
N GLY A 64 24.13 -4.03 -0.22
CA GLY A 64 24.75 -2.90 -0.94
C GLY A 64 24.19 -1.53 -0.57
N ASP A 65 22.88 -1.36 -0.65
CA ASP A 65 22.19 -0.11 -0.30
C ASP A 65 20.74 -0.40 0.15
N PRO A 66 20.43 -0.26 1.45
CA PRO A 66 19.09 -0.52 1.98
C PRO A 66 18.09 0.63 1.72
N PHE A 67 18.54 1.78 1.22
CA PHE A 67 17.71 2.99 1.12
C PHE A 67 16.46 2.82 0.23
N PRO A 68 16.53 2.21 -0.97
CA PRO A 68 15.34 2.00 -1.80
C PRO A 68 14.29 1.11 -1.14
N MET A 69 14.74 0.11 -0.38
CA MET A 69 13.86 -0.80 0.35
C MET A 69 13.16 -0.07 1.49
N PHE A 70 13.89 0.75 2.26
CA PHE A 70 13.30 1.57 3.33
C PHE A 70 12.24 2.52 2.77
N LEU A 71 12.50 3.18 1.65
CA LEU A 71 11.53 4.07 1.01
C LEU A 71 10.25 3.35 0.60
N VAL A 72 10.37 2.23 -0.11
CA VAL A 72 9.21 1.45 -0.58
C VAL A 72 8.42 0.87 0.60
N THR A 73 9.13 0.37 1.61
CA THR A 73 8.52 -0.16 2.83
C THR A 73 7.76 0.92 3.59
N SER A 74 8.42 2.05 3.87
CA SER A 74 7.81 3.18 4.58
C SER A 74 6.62 3.75 3.83
N ALA A 75 6.69 3.83 2.50
CA ALA A 75 5.57 4.28 1.67
C ALA A 75 4.36 3.33 1.77
N ASN A 76 4.60 2.00 1.69
CA ASN A 76 3.53 1.02 1.81
C ASN A 76 2.89 1.03 3.20
N ASP A 77 3.70 1.10 4.27
CA ASP A 77 3.21 1.16 5.65
C ASP A 77 2.38 2.44 5.89
N ARG A 78 2.86 3.61 5.42
CA ARG A 78 2.11 4.89 5.52
C ARG A 78 0.82 4.85 4.73
N MET A 79 0.83 4.29 3.52
CA MET A 79 -0.35 4.20 2.68
C MET A 79 -1.41 3.29 3.29
N LEU A 80 -1.02 2.13 3.82
CA LEU A 80 -1.94 1.23 4.48
C LEU A 80 -2.55 1.86 5.74
N ALA A 81 -1.72 2.48 6.58
CA ALA A 81 -2.17 3.17 7.78
C ALA A 81 -3.16 4.29 7.44
N ALA A 82 -2.85 5.08 6.41
CA ALA A 82 -3.70 6.16 5.97
C ALA A 82 -5.01 5.64 5.34
N LEU A 83 -4.99 4.57 4.54
CA LEU A 83 -6.22 3.95 4.01
C LEU A 83 -7.18 3.50 5.12
N TYR A 84 -6.66 2.96 6.22
CA TYR A 84 -7.48 2.54 7.35
C TYR A 84 -7.93 3.69 8.25
N ALA A 85 -7.08 4.71 8.44
CA ALA A 85 -7.44 5.89 9.22
C ALA A 85 -8.45 6.79 8.50
N CYS A 86 -8.40 6.82 7.16
CA CYS A 86 -9.13 7.74 6.32
C CYS A 86 -10.50 7.14 5.95
N LYS A 87 -11.58 7.61 6.61
CA LYS A 87 -12.98 7.25 6.29
C LYS A 87 -13.46 7.72 4.90
N HIS A 88 -12.54 8.23 4.08
CA HIS A 88 -12.82 8.81 2.77
C HIS A 88 -13.00 7.76 1.66
N PHE A 89 -12.80 6.47 1.94
CA PHE A 89 -13.01 5.40 0.95
C PHE A 89 -14.01 4.35 1.48
N PRO A 90 -15.30 4.71 1.63
CA PRO A 90 -16.30 3.84 2.25
C PRO A 90 -16.58 2.56 1.44
N ALA A 91 -16.28 2.57 0.14
CA ALA A 91 -16.44 1.41 -0.73
C ALA A 91 -15.15 0.59 -0.88
N LEU A 92 -14.06 0.94 -0.19
CA LEU A 92 -12.82 0.19 -0.25
C LEU A 92 -13.05 -1.20 0.34
N ARG A 93 -12.86 -2.22 -0.50
CA ARG A 93 -13.06 -3.62 -0.11
C ARG A 93 -11.76 -4.39 -0.05
N ARG A 94 -10.78 -4.04 -0.88
CA ARG A 94 -9.56 -4.83 -1.02
C ARG A 94 -8.32 -3.96 -1.14
N VAL A 95 -7.34 -4.24 -0.28
CA VAL A 95 -5.96 -3.84 -0.50
C VAL A 95 -5.22 -5.05 -1.06
N CYS A 96 -4.87 -5.01 -2.33
CA CYS A 96 -4.31 -6.16 -3.03
C CYS A 96 -2.78 -6.09 -3.10
N VAL A 97 -2.16 -7.19 -2.70
CA VAL A 97 -0.76 -7.51 -2.94
C VAL A 97 -0.72 -8.31 -4.25
N LEU A 98 -0.67 -7.63 -5.40
CA LEU A 98 -0.78 -8.29 -6.72
C LEU A 98 0.49 -8.13 -7.53
N SER A 99 1.51 -8.93 -7.21
CA SER A 99 2.66 -9.09 -8.09
C SER A 99 2.91 -10.58 -8.30
N HIS A 100 2.78 -11.04 -9.55
CA HIS A 100 3.16 -12.40 -9.94
C HIS A 100 4.60 -12.71 -9.49
N SER A 101 5.51 -11.76 -9.70
CA SER A 101 6.90 -11.89 -9.29
C SER A 101 7.05 -12.04 -7.77
N LEU A 102 6.17 -11.47 -6.95
CA LEU A 102 6.23 -11.68 -5.50
C LEU A 102 5.85 -13.12 -5.14
N LEU A 103 4.79 -13.65 -5.77
CA LEU A 103 4.34 -15.02 -5.53
C LEU A 103 5.40 -16.04 -5.94
N GLU A 104 6.07 -15.82 -7.07
CA GLU A 104 7.19 -16.67 -7.51
C GLU A 104 8.38 -16.61 -6.54
N GLU A 105 8.69 -15.44 -5.98
CA GLU A 105 9.74 -15.33 -4.97
C GLU A 105 9.34 -15.99 -3.64
N PHE A 106 8.08 -15.92 -3.23
CA PHE A 106 7.59 -16.65 -2.05
C PHE A 106 7.66 -18.17 -2.25
N ASP A 107 7.25 -18.67 -3.43
CA ASP A 107 7.34 -20.09 -3.75
C ASP A 107 8.80 -20.57 -3.71
N ARG A 108 9.73 -19.74 -4.21
CA ARG A 108 11.17 -20.06 -4.19
C ARG A 108 11.81 -19.97 -2.80
N ALA A 109 11.40 -19.00 -1.99
CA ALA A 109 11.99 -18.70 -0.69
C ALA A 109 11.28 -19.40 0.49
N ASP A 110 10.25 -20.21 0.21
CA ASP A 110 9.36 -20.81 1.21
C ASP A 110 8.70 -19.76 2.12
N GLY A 111 8.25 -18.65 1.50
CA GLY A 111 7.56 -17.55 2.15
C GLY A 111 8.36 -16.25 2.27
N PRO A 112 7.82 -15.25 3.00
CA PRO A 112 8.49 -13.99 3.26
C PRO A 112 9.66 -14.13 4.24
N ALA A 113 10.59 -13.16 4.23
CA ALA A 113 11.58 -13.03 5.31
C ALA A 113 10.90 -12.72 6.66
N GLU A 114 11.58 -12.96 7.78
CA GLU A 114 11.02 -12.78 9.14
C GLU A 114 10.38 -11.40 9.35
N GLU A 115 11.09 -10.32 8.99
CA GLU A 115 10.54 -8.95 9.05
C GLU A 115 9.36 -8.73 8.09
N GLY A 116 9.39 -9.41 6.95
CA GLY A 116 8.30 -9.44 5.97
C GLY A 116 7.04 -10.09 6.55
N MET A 117 7.19 -11.22 7.23
CA MET A 117 6.08 -11.92 7.88
C MET A 117 5.50 -11.09 9.02
N ALA A 118 6.33 -10.53 9.90
CA ALA A 118 5.88 -9.64 10.96
C ALA A 118 5.11 -8.42 10.40
N ARG A 119 5.49 -7.91 9.21
CA ARG A 119 4.73 -6.85 8.54
C ARG A 119 3.38 -7.33 8.03
N TRP A 120 3.34 -8.50 7.39
CA TRP A 120 2.10 -9.10 6.94
C TRP A 120 1.09 -9.21 8.09
N GLU A 121 1.52 -9.71 9.25
CA GLU A 121 0.68 -9.83 10.44
C GLU A 121 0.16 -8.47 10.92
N ARG A 122 1.02 -7.45 11.02
CA ARG A 122 0.59 -6.08 11.39
C ARG A 122 -0.46 -5.52 10.42
N TRP A 123 -0.26 -5.76 9.13
CA TRP A 123 -1.19 -5.31 8.09
C TRP A 123 -2.52 -6.05 8.22
N TRP A 124 -2.49 -7.37 8.32
CA TRP A 124 -3.66 -8.23 8.52
C TRP A 124 -4.48 -7.82 9.76
N GLU A 125 -3.82 -7.58 10.88
CA GLU A 125 -4.49 -7.08 12.08
C GLU A 125 -5.13 -5.71 11.88
N ALA A 126 -4.47 -4.80 11.14
CA ALA A 126 -5.04 -3.50 10.80
C ALA A 126 -6.29 -3.64 9.91
N CYS A 127 -6.26 -4.56 8.93
CA CYS A 127 -7.42 -4.92 8.12
C CYS A 127 -8.61 -5.37 9.00
N ASN A 128 -8.35 -6.32 9.90
CA ASN A 128 -9.38 -6.90 10.76
C ASN A 128 -9.96 -5.89 11.74
N ARG A 129 -9.13 -5.02 12.35
CA ARG A 129 -9.61 -3.96 13.26
C ARG A 129 -10.48 -2.93 12.55
N ALA A 130 -10.26 -2.70 11.26
CA ALA A 130 -11.05 -1.77 10.46
C ALA A 130 -12.37 -2.38 9.93
N GLY A 131 -12.67 -3.64 10.25
CA GLY A 131 -13.87 -4.34 9.76
C GLY A 131 -13.77 -4.79 8.31
N GLY A 132 -12.55 -4.84 7.73
CA GLY A 132 -12.33 -5.46 6.43
C GLY A 132 -12.40 -6.98 6.56
N GLU A 133 -13.20 -7.64 5.72
CA GLU A 133 -13.06 -9.08 5.47
C GLU A 133 -11.82 -9.27 4.60
N ALA A 134 -10.87 -10.07 5.08
CA ALA A 134 -9.59 -10.27 4.44
C ALA A 134 -9.61 -11.43 3.44
#